data_AF-A0A660UZK0-F1
#
_entry.id   AF-A0A660UZK0-F1
#
_cell.length_a   1.000
_cell.length_b   1.000
_cell.length_c   1.000
_cell.angle_alpha   90.00
_cell.angle_beta   90.00
_cell.angle_gamma   90.00
#
_symmetry.space_group_name_H-M   'P 1'
#
loop_
_entity.id
_entity.type
_entity.pdbx_description
1 polymer ?
#
loop_
_entity_poly.entity_id
_entity_poly.type
_entity_poly.pdbx_seq_one_letter_code
_entity_poly.pdbx_strand_id
1 'polypeptide(L)'
;MLYLRLFHGRTDPAQDMDDWGSDGPVFGPYLFCHTTYNCSLRLGRSDDGCDELTIAGPDMVYYDGVYYGDWSVFGEAELKEDGFKLSVYDSEKAKPPKLKKRQAKIIVYIKGGVCQDVKTNIPNHCWEYALVDYDNDPDLPDEYVPFSKDEMEPLFL
;
A
#
# COMPACT_ATOMS: atom_id res chain seq x y z
N MET A 1 -10.77 0.59 27.03
CA MET A 1 -9.92 1.33 26.08
C MET A 1 -9.11 0.34 25.27
N LEU A 2 -8.80 0.68 24.03
CA LEU A 2 -8.01 -0.15 23.12
C LEU A 2 -6.60 0.42 22.98
N TYR A 3 -5.65 -0.46 22.71
CA TYR A 3 -4.26 -0.12 22.44
C TYR A 3 -3.82 -0.83 21.16
N LEU A 4 -2.96 -0.18 20.39
CA LEU A 4 -2.37 -0.73 19.17
C LEU A 4 -0.87 -0.96 19.40
N ARG A 5 -0.38 -2.18 19.20
CA ARG A 5 1.06 -2.48 19.17
C ARG A 5 1.49 -2.81 17.75
N LEU A 6 2.60 -2.24 17.30
CA LEU A 6 3.27 -2.58 16.05
C LEU A 6 4.49 -3.46 16.33
N PHE A 7 4.74 -4.48 15.52
CA PHE A 7 5.89 -5.38 15.70
C PHE A 7 6.24 -6.09 14.38
N HIS A 8 7.34 -6.84 14.40
CA HIS A 8 7.94 -7.43 13.21
C HIS A 8 8.33 -6.39 12.15
N GLY A 9 9.05 -5.37 12.61
CA GLY A 9 9.49 -4.22 11.82
C GLY A 9 10.76 -4.47 11.00
N ARG A 10 10.81 -3.85 9.83
CA ARG A 10 11.95 -3.79 8.89
C ARG A 10 12.09 -2.41 8.28
N THR A 11 13.32 -2.00 7.96
CA THR A 11 13.59 -0.68 7.35
C THR A 11 13.48 -0.70 5.83
N ASP A 12 13.63 -1.88 5.22
CA ASP A 12 13.35 -2.11 3.80
C ASP A 12 12.16 -3.08 3.69
N PRO A 13 11.02 -2.65 3.13
CA PRO A 13 9.83 -3.51 3.00
C PRO A 13 10.02 -4.69 2.05
N ALA A 14 11.06 -4.68 1.20
CA ALA A 14 11.40 -5.78 0.30
C ALA A 14 12.48 -6.72 0.89
N GLN A 15 12.92 -6.47 2.12
CA GLN A 15 13.92 -7.29 2.78
C GLN A 15 13.37 -8.70 3.03
N ASP A 16 14.11 -9.71 2.58
CA ASP A 16 13.90 -11.10 3.01
C ASP A 16 14.42 -11.25 4.45
N MET A 17 13.59 -11.81 5.33
CA MET A 17 13.85 -11.83 6.77
C MET A 17 13.95 -13.26 7.29
N ASP A 18 15.11 -13.57 7.86
CA ASP A 18 15.37 -14.84 8.56
C ASP A 18 15.05 -14.75 10.07
N ASP A 19 14.73 -13.56 10.58
CA ASP A 19 14.36 -13.30 11.98
C ASP A 19 12.99 -12.63 12.10
N TRP A 20 12.58 -12.33 13.34
CA TRP A 20 11.29 -11.70 13.65
C TRP A 20 11.29 -10.17 13.51
N GLY A 21 12.42 -9.53 13.19
CA GLY A 21 12.50 -8.07 13.06
C GLY A 21 12.39 -7.28 14.37
N SER A 22 12.10 -5.99 14.25
CA SER A 22 12.08 -5.06 15.39
C SER A 22 10.69 -4.88 16.00
N ASP A 23 10.64 -4.76 17.33
CA ASP A 23 9.46 -4.26 18.01
C ASP A 23 9.20 -2.77 17.72
N GLY A 24 7.93 -2.41 17.66
CA GLY A 24 7.46 -1.06 17.40
C GLY A 24 6.78 -0.39 18.59
N PRO A 25 6.19 0.79 18.37
CA PRO A 25 5.47 1.52 19.40
C PRO A 25 4.18 0.82 19.82
N VAL A 26 3.75 1.13 21.04
CA VAL A 26 2.39 0.89 21.52
C VAL A 26 1.66 2.22 21.66
N PHE A 27 0.52 2.36 21.00
CA PHE A 27 -0.29 3.58 21.02
C PHE A 27 -1.61 3.36 21.75
N GLY A 28 -2.15 4.45 22.29
CA GLY A 28 -3.44 4.50 22.96
C GLY A 28 -3.40 5.38 24.21
N PRO A 29 -4.51 5.44 24.96
CA PRO A 29 -5.74 4.69 24.75
C PRO A 29 -6.60 5.22 23.59
N TYR A 30 -7.26 4.31 22.87
CA TYR A 30 -8.23 4.62 21.81
C TYR A 30 -9.63 4.06 22.13
N LEU A 31 -10.66 4.71 21.57
CA LEU A 31 -12.05 4.29 21.62
C LEU A 31 -12.34 3.17 20.62
N PHE A 32 -11.74 3.25 19.42
CA PHE A 32 -11.88 2.26 18.36
C PHE A 32 -10.60 2.17 17.53
N CYS A 33 -10.44 1.04 16.85
CA CYS A 33 -9.49 0.84 15.76
C CYS A 33 -10.25 0.26 14.58
N HIS A 34 -10.17 0.87 13.40
CA HIS A 34 -10.74 0.29 12.19
C HIS A 34 -9.74 0.28 11.04
N THR A 35 -9.83 -0.75 10.21
CA THR A 35 -9.04 -0.87 8.99
C THR A 35 -9.94 -0.57 7.82
N THR A 36 -9.52 0.33 6.93
CA THR A 36 -10.30 0.69 5.73
C THR A 36 -9.52 0.27 4.49
N TYR A 37 -10.14 -0.55 3.63
CA TYR A 37 -9.59 -1.05 2.36
C TYR A 37 -8.14 -1.56 2.41
N ASN A 38 -7.71 -2.09 3.56
CA ASN A 38 -6.33 -2.50 3.80
C ASN A 38 -5.28 -1.41 3.48
N CYS A 39 -5.66 -0.13 3.54
CA CYS A 39 -4.77 0.99 3.19
C CYS A 39 -4.55 1.94 4.37
N SER A 40 -5.46 1.99 5.34
CA SER A 40 -5.27 2.76 6.56
C SER A 40 -5.85 2.09 7.80
N LEU A 41 -5.16 2.29 8.91
CA LEU A 41 -5.66 2.07 10.27
C LEU A 41 -6.02 3.42 10.85
N ARG A 42 -7.26 3.60 11.31
CA ARG A 42 -7.64 4.79 12.07
C ARG A 42 -8.02 4.46 13.50
N LEU A 43 -7.57 5.33 14.39
CA LEU A 43 -7.55 5.15 15.83
C LEU A 43 -8.32 6.32 16.46
N GLY A 44 -9.53 6.04 16.91
CA GLY A 44 -10.42 7.05 17.46
C GLY A 44 -9.99 7.49 18.86
N ARG A 45 -9.79 8.79 19.04
CA ARG A 45 -9.43 9.38 20.34
C ARG A 45 -10.68 9.85 21.08
N SER A 46 -10.54 10.11 22.37
CA SER A 46 -11.63 10.57 23.23
C SER A 46 -12.04 12.04 23.01
N ASP A 47 -11.24 12.81 22.29
CA ASP A 47 -11.47 14.23 21.98
C ASP A 47 -12.03 14.44 20.56
N ASP A 48 -12.76 13.43 20.04
CA ASP A 48 -13.28 13.35 18.67
C ASP A 48 -12.20 13.39 17.57
N GLY A 49 -10.93 13.38 17.94
CA GLY A 49 -9.79 13.27 17.03
C GLY A 49 -9.57 11.84 16.52
N CYS A 50 -8.73 11.72 15.49
CA CYS A 50 -8.35 10.43 14.92
C CYS A 50 -6.88 10.42 14.55
N ASP A 51 -6.13 9.45 15.07
CA ASP A 51 -4.78 9.16 14.59
C ASP A 51 -4.90 8.18 13.41
N GLU A 52 -4.01 8.28 12.42
CA GLU A 52 -4.09 7.50 11.19
C GLU A 52 -2.72 6.96 10.81
N LEU A 53 -2.61 5.64 10.68
CA LEU A 53 -1.42 4.96 10.17
C LEU A 53 -1.69 4.45 8.76
N THR A 54 -0.69 4.59 7.89
CA THR A 54 -0.78 4.08 6.52
C THR A 54 -0.31 2.63 6.48
N ILE A 55 -1.10 1.77 5.84
CA ILE A 55 -0.64 0.44 5.41
C ILE A 55 0.06 0.65 4.08
N ALA A 56 1.39 0.60 4.09
CA ALA A 56 2.28 0.78 2.96
C ALA A 56 2.61 -0.56 2.29
N GLY A 57 2.59 -0.59 0.95
CA GLY A 57 2.73 -1.83 0.20
C GLY A 57 1.46 -2.68 0.29
N PRO A 58 1.56 -4.02 0.17
CA PRO A 58 0.39 -4.88 0.25
C PRO A 58 -0.15 -5.09 1.68
N ASP A 59 0.69 -5.00 2.72
CA ASP A 59 0.35 -5.58 4.03
C ASP A 59 1.09 -4.99 5.26
N MET A 60 1.89 -3.92 5.14
CA MET A 60 2.72 -3.43 6.26
C MET A 60 2.30 -2.07 6.78
N VAL A 61 2.23 -1.89 8.10
CA VAL A 61 1.99 -0.57 8.71
C VAL A 61 3.29 0.22 8.78
N TYR A 62 3.30 1.45 8.27
CA TYR A 62 4.47 2.32 8.36
C TYR A 62 4.44 3.23 9.60
N TYR A 63 5.57 3.31 10.31
CA TYR A 63 5.80 4.34 11.32
C TYR A 63 7.31 4.59 11.54
N ASP A 64 7.73 5.85 11.48
CA ASP A 64 9.09 6.34 11.80
C ASP A 64 10.23 5.62 11.04
N GLY A 65 10.04 5.37 9.75
CA GLY A 65 11.03 4.70 8.91
C GLY A 65 11.01 3.17 8.99
N VAL A 66 10.08 2.59 9.74
CA VAL A 66 9.92 1.14 9.92
C VAL A 66 8.60 0.68 9.32
N TYR A 67 8.64 -0.46 8.64
CA TYR A 67 7.50 -1.16 8.05
C TYR A 67 7.22 -2.39 8.92
N TYR A 68 6.12 -2.39 9.65
CA TYR A 68 5.72 -3.45 10.57
C TYR A 68 4.82 -4.45 9.86
N GLY A 69 5.24 -5.71 9.87
CA GLY A 69 4.47 -6.81 9.28
C GLY A 69 3.19 -7.12 10.07
N ASP A 70 3.21 -6.89 11.38
CA ASP A 70 2.09 -7.23 12.24
C ASP A 70 1.68 -6.05 13.15
N TRP A 71 0.40 -6.05 13.48
CA TRP A 71 -0.16 -5.20 14.52
C TRP A 71 -1.17 -5.97 15.36
N SER A 72 -1.29 -5.60 16.62
CA SER A 72 -2.28 -6.16 17.55
C SER A 72 -3.10 -5.04 18.17
N VAL A 73 -4.40 -5.29 18.29
CA VAL A 73 -5.33 -4.44 19.03
C VAL A 73 -5.76 -5.19 20.29
N PHE A 74 -5.52 -4.61 21.46
CA PHE A 74 -5.73 -5.28 22.74
C PHE A 74 -6.27 -4.32 23.82
N GLY A 75 -6.65 -4.89 24.97
CA GLY A 75 -7.26 -4.16 26.08
C GLY A 75 -6.26 -3.70 27.14
N GLU A 76 -6.79 -3.11 28.21
CA GLU A 76 -5.95 -2.62 29.32
C GLU A 76 -5.34 -3.75 30.17
N ALA A 77 -5.94 -4.94 30.16
CA ALA A 77 -5.43 -6.09 30.90
C ALA A 77 -4.06 -6.50 30.33
N GLU A 78 -3.99 -6.71 29.01
CA GLU A 78 -2.76 -7.13 28.32
C GLU A 78 -1.69 -6.03 28.38
N LEU A 79 -2.08 -4.75 28.32
CA LEU A 79 -1.13 -3.63 28.51
C LEU A 79 -0.36 -3.74 29.84
N LYS A 80 -1.07 -4.10 30.92
CA LYS A 80 -0.49 -4.19 32.27
C LYS A 80 0.27 -5.49 32.48
N GLU A 81 -0.27 -6.60 32.01
CA GLU A 81 0.33 -7.93 32.17
C GLU A 81 1.67 -8.03 31.43
N ASP A 82 1.72 -7.58 30.18
CA ASP A 82 2.94 -7.62 29.36
C ASP A 82 3.88 -6.44 29.63
N GLY A 83 3.43 -5.45 30.41
CA GLY A 83 4.25 -4.29 30.80
C GLY A 83 4.62 -3.37 29.64
N PHE A 84 3.76 -3.30 28.62
CA PHE A 84 3.99 -2.45 27.44
C PHE A 84 4.04 -0.96 27.82
N LYS A 85 4.97 -0.23 27.19
CA LYS A 85 5.12 1.22 27.38
C LYS A 85 4.45 1.98 26.25
N LEU A 86 3.56 2.89 26.62
CA LEU A 86 2.89 3.76 25.66
C LEU A 86 3.87 4.74 25.02
N SER A 87 3.72 4.92 23.72
CA SER A 87 4.42 5.90 22.90
C SER A 87 3.47 7.04 22.54
N VAL A 88 4.02 8.25 22.45
CA VAL A 88 3.25 9.40 21.95
C VAL A 88 3.16 9.30 20.43
N TYR A 89 1.94 9.32 19.90
CA TYR A 89 1.73 9.35 18.47
C TYR A 89 2.22 10.67 17.86
N ASP A 90 2.79 10.59 16.66
CA ASP A 90 3.31 11.71 15.88
C ASP A 90 2.89 11.48 14.43
N SER A 91 2.09 12.40 13.90
CA SER A 91 1.52 12.28 12.57
C SER A 91 2.55 12.44 11.45
N GLU A 92 3.70 13.08 11.69
CA GLU A 92 4.76 13.16 10.70
C GLU A 92 5.49 11.82 10.56
N LYS A 93 5.65 11.08 11.67
CA LYS A 93 6.24 9.74 11.67
C LYS A 93 5.33 8.69 11.02
N ALA A 94 4.03 8.92 10.99
CA ALA A 94 3.07 8.02 10.36
C ALA A 94 3.03 8.13 8.82
N LYS A 95 3.73 9.11 8.23
CA LYS A 95 3.72 9.33 6.77
C LYS A 95 4.83 8.51 6.10
N PRO A 96 4.49 7.49 5.28
CA PRO A 96 5.50 6.77 4.53
C PRO A 96 6.25 7.72 3.60
N PRO A 97 7.53 7.43 3.29
CA PRO A 97 8.27 8.18 2.29
C PRO A 97 7.46 8.19 1.01
N LYS A 98 7.29 9.37 0.40
CA LYS A 98 6.67 9.44 -0.93
C LYS A 98 7.43 8.48 -1.82
N LEU A 99 6.74 7.47 -2.35
CA LEU A 99 7.28 6.61 -3.37
C LEU A 99 7.88 7.55 -4.42
N LYS A 100 9.21 7.49 -4.61
CA LYS A 100 9.83 8.15 -5.77
C LYS A 100 9.03 7.66 -6.96
N LYS A 101 8.39 8.57 -7.70
CA LYS A 101 7.56 8.25 -8.87
C LYS A 101 8.31 7.18 -9.67
N ARG A 102 7.91 5.92 -9.52
CA ARG A 102 8.45 4.87 -10.36
C ARG A 102 7.83 5.14 -11.71
N GLN A 103 8.68 5.28 -12.72
CA GLN A 103 8.18 5.36 -14.08
C GLN A 103 7.52 4.01 -14.36
N ALA A 104 6.19 3.98 -14.33
CA ALA A 104 5.41 2.82 -14.72
C ALA A 104 5.42 2.77 -16.24
N LYS A 105 5.87 1.65 -16.81
CA LYS A 105 5.67 1.37 -18.23
C LYS A 105 4.56 0.33 -18.31
N ILE A 106 3.40 0.75 -18.78
CA ILE A 106 2.26 -0.12 -19.05
C ILE A 106 2.22 -0.31 -20.56
N ILE A 107 2.29 -1.56 -21.01
CA ILE A 107 2.13 -1.92 -22.42
C ILE A 107 0.82 -2.70 -22.51
N VAL A 108 -0.13 -2.17 -23.29
CA VAL A 108 -1.44 -2.76 -23.53
C VAL A 108 -1.47 -3.30 -24.96
N TYR A 109 -1.78 -4.58 -25.13
CA TYR A 109 -1.92 -5.19 -26.46
C TYR A 109 -3.40 -5.23 -26.82
N ILE A 110 -3.81 -4.50 -27.87
CA ILE A 110 -5.20 -4.49 -28.37
C ILE A 110 -5.23 -5.07 -29.78
N LYS A 111 -6.18 -5.98 -30.05
CA LYS A 111 -6.43 -6.53 -31.38
C LYS A 111 -7.93 -6.50 -31.65
N GLY A 112 -8.37 -5.72 -32.65
CA GLY A 112 -9.77 -5.58 -33.04
C GLY A 112 -10.68 -5.17 -31.88
N GLY A 113 -10.31 -4.12 -31.14
CA GLY A 113 -11.06 -3.63 -29.97
C GLY A 113 -10.90 -4.45 -28.67
N VAL A 114 -10.32 -5.64 -28.72
CA VAL A 114 -10.17 -6.50 -27.54
C VAL A 114 -8.74 -6.43 -27.00
N CYS A 115 -8.58 -6.03 -25.73
CA CYS A 115 -7.31 -6.17 -25.02
C CYS A 115 -6.97 -7.65 -24.84
N GLN A 116 -5.83 -8.04 -25.40
CA GLN A 116 -5.33 -9.41 -25.40
C GLN A 116 -4.42 -9.67 -24.19
N ASP A 117 -3.62 -8.69 -23.78
CA ASP A 117 -2.63 -8.83 -22.71
C ASP A 117 -2.22 -7.44 -22.16
N VAL A 118 -1.84 -7.38 -20.88
CA VAL A 118 -1.29 -6.17 -20.25
C VAL A 118 0.00 -6.54 -19.53
N LYS A 119 1.10 -5.89 -19.92
CA LYS A 119 2.41 -6.08 -19.29
C LYS A 119 2.86 -4.81 -18.58
N THR A 120 3.49 -5.00 -17.44
CA THR A 120 3.97 -3.91 -16.59
C THR A 120 5.25 -4.32 -15.86
N ASN A 121 5.98 -3.32 -15.37
CA ASN A 121 7.06 -3.50 -14.39
C ASN A 121 6.56 -3.44 -12.93
N ILE A 122 5.24 -3.49 -12.72
CA ILE A 122 4.57 -3.46 -11.42
C ILE A 122 4.06 -4.86 -11.06
N PRO A 123 4.34 -5.41 -9.86
CA PRO A 123 3.79 -6.71 -9.45
C PRO A 123 2.26 -6.76 -9.55
N ASN A 124 1.68 -7.88 -9.97
CA ASN A 124 0.22 -8.03 -10.22
C ASN A 124 -0.68 -7.64 -9.04
N HIS A 125 -0.19 -7.73 -7.80
CA HIS A 125 -0.96 -7.35 -6.61
C HIS A 125 -0.94 -5.84 -6.31
N CYS A 126 -0.17 -5.04 -7.05
CA CYS A 126 0.02 -3.60 -6.80
C CYS A 126 -0.82 -2.70 -7.73
N TRP A 127 -1.70 -3.25 -8.56
CA TRP A 127 -2.48 -2.48 -9.54
C TRP A 127 -3.74 -3.23 -9.98
N GLU A 128 -4.84 -2.50 -10.17
CA GLU A 128 -6.08 -2.97 -10.79
C GLU A 128 -6.27 -2.24 -12.12
N TYR A 129 -6.70 -2.93 -13.18
CA TYR A 129 -7.03 -2.31 -14.47
C TYR A 129 -8.51 -2.56 -14.81
N ALA A 130 -9.13 -1.58 -15.48
CA ALA A 130 -10.42 -1.73 -16.14
C ALA A 130 -10.22 -1.42 -17.63
N LEU A 131 -10.70 -2.31 -18.51
CA LEU A 131 -10.72 -2.06 -19.94
C LEU A 131 -11.90 -1.13 -20.23
N VAL A 132 -11.61 0.09 -20.68
CA VAL A 132 -12.62 1.03 -21.18
C VAL A 132 -12.53 1.02 -22.70
N ASP A 133 -13.53 0.43 -23.35
CA ASP A 133 -13.67 0.43 -24.80
C ASP A 133 -13.91 1.88 -25.29
N TYR A 134 -13.08 2.32 -26.24
CA TYR A 134 -13.11 3.68 -26.81
C TYR A 134 -13.44 3.67 -28.31
N ASP A 135 -14.03 2.59 -28.83
CA ASP A 135 -14.49 2.59 -30.22
C ASP A 135 -15.75 3.44 -30.39
N ASN A 136 -15.58 4.63 -30.98
CA ASN A 136 -16.69 5.42 -31.52
C ASN A 136 -16.24 6.39 -32.63
N ASP A 137 -15.16 6.08 -33.36
CA ASP A 137 -14.86 6.77 -34.62
C ASP A 137 -15.19 5.86 -35.82
N PRO A 138 -16.41 5.97 -36.38
CA PRO A 138 -16.89 5.09 -37.45
C PRO A 138 -16.19 5.31 -38.80
N ASP A 139 -15.31 6.31 -38.91
CA ASP A 139 -14.63 6.66 -40.16
C ASP A 139 -13.27 5.95 -40.33
N LEU A 140 -12.80 5.21 -39.31
CA LEU A 140 -11.55 4.44 -39.37
C LEU A 140 -11.84 2.96 -39.65
N PRO A 141 -11.06 2.30 -40.53
CA PRO A 141 -11.23 0.88 -40.81
C PRO A 141 -10.79 0.02 -39.62
N ASP A 142 -11.44 -1.14 -39.42
CA ASP A 142 -11.19 -2.07 -38.31
C ASP A 142 -9.73 -2.54 -38.16
N GLU A 143 -8.93 -2.43 -39.23
CA GLU A 143 -7.51 -2.79 -39.28
C GLU A 143 -6.57 -1.61 -39.00
N TYR A 144 -7.10 -0.43 -38.66
CA TYR A 144 -6.31 0.76 -38.37
C TYR A 144 -5.47 0.53 -37.10
N VAL A 145 -4.16 0.42 -37.27
CA VAL A 145 -3.19 0.39 -36.17
C VAL A 145 -2.56 1.78 -36.06
N PRO A 146 -2.83 2.55 -34.99
CA PRO A 146 -2.37 3.94 -34.87
C PRO A 146 -0.87 4.13 -34.68
N PHE A 147 -0.08 3.05 -34.65
CA PHE A 147 1.36 3.07 -34.39
C PHE A 147 2.10 2.17 -35.38
N SER A 148 3.29 2.60 -35.83
CA SER A 148 4.16 1.82 -36.70
C SER A 148 4.94 0.76 -35.92
N LYS A 149 5.30 -0.36 -36.57
CA LYS A 149 6.06 -1.46 -35.94
C LYS A 149 7.42 -1.00 -35.37
N ASP A 150 8.02 0.02 -35.96
CA ASP A 150 9.30 0.60 -35.52
C ASP A 150 9.16 1.43 -34.24
N GLU A 151 7.96 1.91 -33.91
CA GLU A 151 7.63 2.54 -32.63
C GLU A 151 7.34 1.50 -31.52
N MET A 152 7.32 0.20 -31.87
CA MET A 152 7.01 -0.93 -30.97
C MET A 152 8.25 -1.72 -30.51
N GLU A 153 9.46 -1.27 -30.82
CA GLU A 153 10.68 -1.93 -30.33
C GLU A 153 10.77 -1.86 -28.79
N PRO A 154 11.10 -2.97 -28.11
CA PRO A 154 11.37 -2.94 -26.68
C PRO A 154 12.55 -2.02 -26.42
N LEU A 155 12.35 -0.98 -25.61
CA LEU A 155 13.46 -0.25 -25.01
C LEU A 155 14.20 -1.21 -24.07
N PHE A 156 15.25 -1.86 -24.58
CA PHE A 156 16.26 -2.50 -23.75
C PHE A 156 16.93 -1.39 -22.92
N LEU A 157 17.00 -1.65 -21.61
CA LEU A 157 17.30 -0.75 -20.48
C LEU A 157 18.31 0.37 -20.74
#